data_AF-A0A962Y5L0-F1
#
_entry.id   AF-A0A962Y5L0-F1
#
_cell.length_a   1.000
_cell.length_b   1.000
_cell.length_c   1.000
_cell.angle_alpha   90.00
_cell.angle_beta   90.00
_cell.angle_gamma   90.00
#
_symmetry.space_group_name_H-M   'P 1'
#
loop_
_entity.id
_entity.type
_entity.pdbx_description
1 polymer ?
#
loop_
_entity_poly.entity_id
_entity_poly.type
_entity_poly.pdbx_seq_one_letter_code
_entity_poly.pdbx_strand_id
1 'polypeptide(L)' 'MTDKIMAILALATMITFLGVVAWFVPETDLIIVIALVSLLAIYDFWSLLRGPRKDADA' A
#
# COMPACT_ATOMS: atom_id res chain seq x y z
N MET A 1 -12.60 -9.03 11.45
CA MET A 1 -13.34 -8.16 10.51
C MET A 1 -12.82 -6.73 10.58
N THR A 2 -12.59 -6.21 11.80
CA THR A 2 -11.86 -4.96 12.05
C THR A 2 -10.52 -4.89 11.32
N ASP A 3 -9.75 -5.98 11.27
CA ASP A 3 -8.45 -5.99 10.57
C ASP A 3 -8.58 -5.66 9.08
N LYS A 4 -9.59 -6.20 8.40
CA LYS A 4 -9.86 -5.89 6.98
C LYS A 4 -10.27 -4.43 6.80
N ILE A 5 -11.06 -3.88 7.72
CA ILE A 5 -11.50 -2.48 7.67
C ILE A 5 -10.31 -1.55 7.89
N MET A 6 -9.51 -1.78 8.93
CA MET A 6 -8.33 -0.98 9.26
C MET A 6 -7.30 -1.03 8.15
N ALA A 7 -7.14 -2.21 7.54
CA ALA A 7 -6.29 -2.38 6.39
C ALA A 7 -6.82 -1.50 5.23
N ILE A 8 -8.11 -1.61 4.86
CA ILE A 8 -8.65 -0.86 3.70
C ILE A 8 -8.53 0.65 3.94
N LEU A 9 -8.76 1.09 5.17
CA LEU A 9 -8.60 2.48 5.59
C LEU A 9 -7.15 2.94 5.44
N ALA A 10 -6.18 2.16 5.93
CA ALA A 10 -4.77 2.46 5.80
C ALA A 10 -4.33 2.57 4.33
N LEU A 11 -4.75 1.63 3.48
CA LEU A 11 -4.46 1.67 2.04
C LEU A 11 -5.08 2.91 1.37
N ALA A 12 -6.35 3.20 1.66
CA ALA A 12 -7.06 4.33 1.09
C ALA A 12 -6.41 5.67 1.51
N THR A 13 -6.08 5.84 2.78
CA THR A 13 -5.40 7.04 3.28
C THR A 13 -4.00 7.17 2.67
N MET A 14 -3.25 6.09 2.53
CA MET A 14 -1.93 6.09 1.90
C MET A 14 -2.00 6.54 0.44
N ILE A 15 -2.88 5.92 -0.36
CA ILE A 15 -3.06 6.27 -1.79
C ILE A 15 -3.52 7.73 -1.93
N THR A 16 -4.44 8.18 -1.07
CA THR A 16 -4.93 9.56 -1.08
C THR A 16 -3.79 10.55 -0.81
N PHE A 17 -2.96 10.28 0.19
CA PHE A 17 -1.81 11.13 0.51
C PHE A 17 -0.81 11.18 -0.65
N LEU A 18 -0.41 10.03 -1.21
CA LEU A 18 0.50 9.99 -2.35
C LEU A 18 -0.08 10.73 -3.58
N GLY A 19 -1.39 10.60 -3.83
CA GLY A 19 -2.07 11.31 -4.90
C GLY A 19 -2.01 12.84 -4.74
N VAL A 20 -2.21 13.35 -3.53
CA VAL A 20 -2.08 14.79 -3.23
C VAL A 20 -0.64 15.27 -3.45
N VAL A 21 0.35 14.47 -3.03
CA VAL A 21 1.77 14.78 -3.24
C VAL A 21 2.13 14.83 -4.73
N ALA A 22 1.69 13.85 -5.51
CA ALA A 22 1.90 13.81 -6.96
C ALA A 22 1.23 15.00 -7.68
N TRP A 23 0.10 15.49 -7.16
CA TRP A 23 -0.60 16.65 -7.71
C TRP A 23 0.11 17.97 -7.39
N PHE A 24 0.62 18.12 -6.16
CA PHE A 24 1.31 19.34 -5.73
C PHE A 24 2.73 19.46 -6.28
N VAL A 25 3.39 18.32 -6.51
CA VAL A 25 4.77 18.26 -7.01
C VAL A 25 4.80 17.34 -8.23
N PRO A 26 4.42 17.84 -9.43
CA PRO A 26 4.40 17.06 -10.66
C PRO A 26 5.81 16.91 -11.25
N GLU A 27 6.71 16.27 -10.49
CA GLU A 27 8.01 15.83 -10.98
C GLU A 27 7.94 14.38 -11.46
N THR A 28 8.48 14.11 -12.65
CA THR A 28 8.43 12.78 -13.28
C THR A 28 9.04 11.70 -12.39
N ASP A 29 10.16 12.01 -11.73
CA ASP A 29 10.88 11.05 -10.88
C ASP A 29 10.05 10.70 -9.63
N LEU A 30 9.38 11.70 -9.06
CA LEU A 30 8.49 11.53 -7.91
C LEU A 30 7.27 10.66 -8.27
N ILE A 31 6.66 10.89 -9.44
CA ILE A 31 5.50 10.10 -9.91
C ILE A 31 5.88 8.63 -10.09
N ILE A 32 7.07 8.35 -10.64
CA ILE A 32 7.55 6.97 -10.82
C ILE A 32 7.73 6.29 -9.46
N VAL A 33 8.36 6.96 -8.50
CA VAL A 33 8.55 6.43 -7.14
C VAL A 33 7.20 6.20 -6.45
N ILE A 34 6.27 7.15 -6.56
CA ILE A 34 4.90 7.04 -6.03
C ILE A 34 4.17 5.84 -6.62
N ALA A 35 4.26 5.63 -7.93
CA ALA A 35 3.63 4.50 -8.60
C ALA A 35 4.21 3.16 -8.12
N LEU A 36 5.54 3.07 -8.00
CA LEU A 36 6.24 1.87 -7.56
C LEU A 36 5.92 1.53 -6.10
N VAL A 37 5.96 2.52 -5.21
CA VAL A 37 5.59 2.37 -3.79
C VAL A 37 4.13 1.98 -3.63
N SER A 38 3.22 2.58 -4.40
CA SER A 38 1.80 2.21 -4.38
C SER A 38 1.58 0.75 -4.79
N LEU A 39 2.31 0.27 -5.80
CA LEU A 39 2.26 -1.11 -6.26
C LEU A 39 2.76 -2.09 -5.18
N LEU A 40 3.87 -1.75 -4.52
CA LEU A 40 4.40 -2.52 -3.39
C LEU A 40 3.45 -2.54 -2.20
N ALA A 41 2.81 -1.42 -1.88
CA ALA A 41 1.83 -1.35 -0.80
C ALA A 41 0.62 -2.23 -1.10
N ILE A 42 0.10 -2.22 -2.33
CA ILE A 42 -0.98 -3.13 -2.75
C ILE A 42 -0.54 -4.59 -2.65
N TYR A 43 0.71 -4.90 -3.00
CA TYR A 43 1.27 -6.24 -2.87
C TYR A 43 1.38 -6.69 -1.41
N ASP A 44 1.91 -5.85 -0.53
CA ASP A 44 2.00 -6.11 0.91
C ASP A 44 0.60 -6.34 1.50
N PHE A 45 -0.36 -5.52 1.07
CA PHE A 45 -1.75 -5.64 1.45
C PHE A 45 -2.37 -6.98 1.03
N TRP A 46 -2.09 -7.43 -0.20
CA TRP A 46 -2.53 -8.74 -0.67
C TRP A 46 -1.85 -9.88 0.09
N SER A 47 -0.57 -9.71 0.46
CA SER A 47 0.16 -10.67 1.30
C SER A 47 -0.48 -10.80 2.69
N LEU A 48 -0.77 -9.67 3.35
CA LEU A 48 -1.50 -9.59 4.62
C LEU A 48 -2.87 -10.28 4.54
N LEU A 49 -3.60 -10.10 3.44
CA LEU A 49 -4.89 -10.76 3.22
C LEU A 49 -4.79 -12.26 2.89
N ARG A 50 -3.68 -12.73 2.32
CA ARG A 50 -3.46 -14.16 2.01
C ARG A 50 -3.12 -15.02 3.24
N GLY A 51 -2.88 -14.39 4.38
CA GLY A 51 -2.67 -15.07 5.65
C GLY A 51 -1.19 -15.41 5.90
N PRO A 52 -0.77 -15.50 7.17
CA PRO A 52 0.61 -15.78 7.54
C PRO A 52 1.04 -17.10 6.90
N ARG A 53 2.22 -17.11 6.28
CA ARG A 53 2.91 -18.37 5.92
C ARG A 53 3.02 -19.22 7.19
N LYS A 54 2.39 -20.39 7.18
CA LYS A 54 2.48 -21.41 8.23
C LYS A 54 3.81 -22.16 8.06
N ASP A 55 4.91 -21.44 8.21
CA ASP A 55 6.26 -21.98 8.02
C ASP A 55 7.10 -21.66 9.28
N ALA A 56 6.69 -22.17 10.44
CA ALA A 56 7.51 -22.14 11.66
C ALA A 56 7.27 -23.37 12.56
N ASP A 57 6.86 -24.49 11.96
CA ASP A 57 6.75 -25.79 12.63
C ASP A 57 7.82 -26.72 12.04
N ALA A 58 9.08 -26.54 12.43
CA ALA A 58 10.17 -27.49 12.16
C ALA A 58 11.16 -27.53 13.33
#